data_AF-A0A2N0APQ6-F1
#
_entry.id   AF-A0A2N0APQ6-F1
#
_cell.length_a   1.000
_cell.length_b   1.000
_cell.length_c   1.000
_cell.angle_alpha   90.00
_cell.angle_beta   90.00
_cell.angle_gamma   90.00
#
_symmetry.space_group_name_H-M   'P 1'
#
loop_
_entity.id
_entity.type
_entity.pdbx_description
1 polymer ?
#
loop_
_entity_poly.entity_id
_entity_poly.type
_entity_poly.pdbx_seq_one_letter_code
_entity_poly.pdbx_strand_id
1 'polypeptide(L)'
;MTNRYLSLLWKIRIEVGIAVSILLGIFLRLFKIDRQSLWGDEFFSVYASSLTEWSDFWSYIDNDPHPPLFQILLSLWIKFLPSFTEIGVKIFPVIISILNLILIFLLTKHWESLKRFLFIFFLSLSPGAIYYSQEVRSYSLLLCLTSVIVVLIHNLEYNKAKVSNWVFIGLLSVLTSYVHLFGFIFVSSLFFVYWLLSFRNRDQYAVRFFTLGILTSITFLPFIFHLAQSAKIETASWIDSPNLVLFLTYYTLFYATSKKIFIFTMVIPISVFTYWVIKVIRNLRERTEHFFFSNSTNFLLVAAFIIFSTLLFSFYKPIVTNRNWIVTLPLLYLFAADQMKGKFENKYLVILFFLISLLSLFEFKKNFYTSFKEDWRGTAKYISSNCAKPIVLTDSFPEFLSVYLRWNHSEGFQPLILRESVTISQSNICVVNRQIGGNGLHFSSNPNFVKVKDTILYGFTIEEYEKNK
;
A
#
# COMPACT_ATOMS: atom_id res chain seq x y z
N MET A 1 -9.96 -32.74 36.39
CA MET A 1 -8.60 -32.42 35.86
C MET A 1 -8.57 -32.32 34.33
N THR A 2 -9.26 -33.19 33.60
CA THR A 2 -9.30 -33.27 32.12
C THR A 2 -9.64 -31.95 31.41
N ASN A 3 -10.61 -31.17 31.91
CA ASN A 3 -10.99 -29.87 31.32
C ASN A 3 -9.90 -28.79 31.41
N ARG A 4 -9.03 -28.84 32.44
CA ARG A 4 -7.92 -27.87 32.60
C ARG A 4 -6.79 -28.15 31.60
N TYR A 5 -6.50 -29.41 31.31
CA TYR A 5 -5.52 -29.79 30.29
C TYR A 5 -6.02 -29.47 28.87
N LEU A 6 -7.28 -29.75 28.56
CA LEU A 6 -7.88 -29.44 27.25
C LEU A 6 -7.86 -27.93 26.95
N SER A 7 -8.23 -27.10 27.94
CA SER A 7 -8.18 -25.64 27.81
C SER A 7 -6.75 -25.09 27.67
N LEU A 8 -5.77 -25.68 28.37
CA LEU A 8 -4.36 -25.31 28.21
C LEU A 8 -3.83 -25.68 26.81
N LEU A 9 -4.11 -26.89 26.33
CA LEU A 9 -3.73 -27.34 24.98
C LEU A 9 -4.34 -26.47 23.89
N TRP A 10 -5.59 -26.06 24.05
CA TRP A 10 -6.26 -25.14 23.13
C TRP A 10 -5.52 -23.79 23.07
N LYS A 11 -5.21 -23.18 24.22
CA LYS A 11 -4.46 -21.92 24.29
C LYS A 11 -3.10 -22.04 23.61
N ILE A 12 -2.35 -23.12 23.87
CA ILE A 12 -1.05 -23.37 23.22
C ILE A 12 -1.21 -23.46 21.70
N ARG A 13 -2.21 -24.18 21.20
CA ARG A 13 -2.48 -24.28 19.75
C ARG A 13 -2.76 -22.93 19.11
N ILE A 14 -3.50 -22.05 19.79
CA ILE A 14 -3.75 -20.69 19.30
C ILE A 14 -2.46 -19.87 19.24
N GLU A 15 -1.65 -19.86 20.31
CA GLU A 15 -0.39 -19.12 20.32
C GLU A 15 0.60 -19.64 19.28
N VAL A 16 0.67 -20.96 19.07
CA VAL A 16 1.44 -21.56 17.97
C VAL A 16 0.90 -21.12 16.62
N GLY A 17 -0.43 -21.09 16.44
CA GLY A 17 -1.06 -20.58 15.22
C GLY A 17 -0.71 -19.13 14.94
N ILE A 18 -0.70 -18.27 15.96
CA ILE A 18 -0.27 -16.87 15.86
C ILE A 18 1.18 -16.80 15.42
N ALA A 19 2.08 -17.53 16.08
CA ALA A 19 3.50 -17.53 15.75
C ALA A 19 3.76 -18.01 14.31
N VAL A 20 3.12 -19.11 13.89
CA VAL A 20 3.21 -19.64 12.52
C VAL A 20 2.70 -18.62 11.51
N SER A 21 1.58 -17.95 11.80
CA SER A 21 1.02 -16.92 10.91
C SER A 21 1.99 -15.76 10.71
N ILE A 22 2.59 -15.27 11.80
CA ILE A 22 3.58 -14.18 11.75
C ILE A 22 4.83 -14.62 10.98
N LEU A 23 5.38 -15.80 11.28
CA LEU A 23 6.57 -16.31 10.61
C LEU A 23 6.34 -16.51 9.10
N LEU A 24 5.19 -17.08 8.72
CA LEU A 24 4.81 -17.23 7.32
C LEU A 24 4.59 -15.86 6.67
N GLY A 25 3.94 -14.92 7.36
CA GLY A 25 3.75 -13.55 6.89
C GLY A 25 5.07 -12.80 6.67
N ILE A 26 6.06 -12.98 7.55
CA ILE A 26 7.42 -12.44 7.41
C ILE A 26 8.11 -13.06 6.19
N PHE A 27 8.08 -14.39 6.08
CA PHE A 27 8.67 -15.10 4.94
C PHE A 27 8.10 -14.59 3.61
N LEU A 28 6.77 -14.47 3.49
CA LEU A 28 6.12 -14.03 2.26
C LEU A 28 6.48 -12.57 1.88
N ARG A 29 6.73 -11.69 2.87
CA ARG A 29 7.15 -10.30 2.62
C ARG A 29 8.60 -10.19 2.15
N LEU A 30 9.46 -11.13 2.55
CA LEU A 30 10.86 -11.20 2.12
C LEU A 30 11.06 -12.00 0.83
N PHE A 31 10.18 -12.97 0.56
CA PHE A 31 10.32 -13.88 -0.56
C PHE A 31 10.38 -13.12 -1.89
N LYS A 32 11.48 -13.32 -2.63
CA LYS A 32 11.69 -12.77 -3.99
C LYS A 32 11.49 -11.24 -4.10
N ILE A 33 11.90 -10.50 -3.07
CA ILE A 33 11.83 -9.03 -3.00
C ILE A 33 12.51 -8.33 -4.20
N ASP A 34 13.56 -8.93 -4.75
CA ASP A 34 14.37 -8.42 -5.86
C ASP A 34 13.89 -8.90 -7.24
N ARG A 35 12.81 -9.68 -7.33
CA ARG A 35 12.42 -10.33 -8.58
C ARG A 35 11.99 -9.32 -9.66
N GLN A 36 11.18 -8.32 -9.30
CA GLN A 36 10.76 -7.26 -10.21
C GLN A 36 11.67 -6.04 -10.03
N SER A 37 12.00 -5.33 -11.10
CA SER A 37 12.61 -4.00 -11.00
C SER A 37 11.68 -3.01 -10.30
N LEU A 38 12.24 -1.86 -9.89
CA LEU A 38 11.42 -0.71 -9.57
C LEU A 38 10.62 -0.28 -10.80
N TRP A 39 9.36 0.10 -10.61
CA TRP A 39 8.52 0.74 -11.63
C TRP A 39 8.38 2.23 -11.32
N GLY A 40 7.78 3.00 -12.24
CA GLY A 40 7.79 4.48 -12.20
C GLY A 40 7.43 5.10 -10.84
N ASP A 41 6.38 4.62 -10.18
CA ASP A 41 5.96 5.12 -8.86
C ASP A 41 7.01 4.86 -7.76
N GLU A 42 7.62 3.67 -7.73
CA GLU A 42 8.69 3.35 -6.78
C GLU A 42 9.95 4.17 -7.07
N PHE A 43 10.23 4.40 -8.35
CA PHE A 43 11.33 5.23 -8.80
C PHE A 43 11.17 6.68 -8.39
N PHE A 44 9.98 7.25 -8.54
CA PHE A 44 9.70 8.59 -8.06
C PHE A 44 10.03 8.71 -6.57
N SER A 45 9.60 7.75 -5.75
CA SER A 45 9.91 7.72 -4.32
C SER A 45 11.41 7.56 -4.04
N VAL A 46 12.09 6.63 -4.72
CA VAL A 46 13.53 6.38 -4.52
C VAL A 46 14.38 7.56 -4.98
N TYR A 47 14.11 8.12 -6.16
CA TYR A 47 14.86 9.23 -6.71
C TYR A 47 14.70 10.48 -5.83
N ALA A 48 13.45 10.89 -5.55
CA ALA A 48 13.17 12.02 -4.68
C ALA A 48 13.91 11.91 -3.34
N SER A 49 13.77 10.76 -2.66
CA SER A 49 14.39 10.53 -1.35
C SER A 49 15.93 10.38 -1.40
N SER A 50 16.51 10.12 -2.58
CA SER A 50 17.96 10.01 -2.78
C SER A 50 18.66 11.35 -3.06
N LEU A 51 17.91 12.43 -3.27
CA LEU A 51 18.47 13.77 -3.46
C LEU A 51 19.20 14.23 -2.18
N THR A 52 20.43 14.72 -2.36
CA THR A 52 21.33 15.08 -1.24
C THR A 52 20.84 16.33 -0.54
N GLU A 53 20.51 17.37 -1.32
CA GLU A 53 20.06 18.66 -0.81
C GLU A 53 18.56 18.67 -0.58
N TRP A 54 18.15 19.21 0.58
CA TRP A 54 16.73 19.31 0.92
C TRP A 54 15.96 20.27 0.00
N SER A 55 16.62 21.28 -0.56
CA SER A 55 16.00 22.18 -1.55
C SER A 55 15.54 21.42 -2.79
N ASP A 56 16.39 20.52 -3.29
CA ASP A 56 16.09 19.71 -4.49
C ASP A 56 15.00 18.69 -4.16
N PHE A 57 15.06 18.07 -2.98
CA PHE A 57 14.01 17.19 -2.46
C PHE A 57 12.65 17.88 -2.45
N TRP A 58 12.54 19.05 -1.80
CA TRP A 58 11.27 19.77 -1.69
C TRP A 58 10.78 20.26 -3.05
N SER A 59 11.69 20.74 -3.91
CA SER A 59 11.34 21.15 -5.28
C SER A 59 10.81 19.98 -6.11
N TYR A 60 11.39 18.79 -5.97
CA TYR A 60 10.97 17.60 -6.72
C TYR A 60 9.59 17.09 -6.28
N ILE A 61 9.29 17.12 -4.98
CA ILE A 61 8.00 16.65 -4.45
C ILE A 61 6.93 17.75 -4.34
N ASP A 62 7.23 18.98 -4.73
CA ASP A 62 6.33 20.13 -4.63
C ASP A 62 4.97 19.86 -5.30
N ASN A 63 5.03 19.16 -6.44
CA ASN A 63 3.87 18.75 -7.23
C ASN A 63 3.42 17.30 -6.93
N ASP A 64 3.84 16.67 -5.84
CA ASP A 64 3.31 15.37 -5.41
C ASP A 64 1.96 15.57 -4.70
N PRO A 65 0.87 14.90 -5.12
CA PRO A 65 -0.40 14.98 -4.40
C PRO A 65 -0.36 14.32 -3.01
N HIS A 66 0.73 13.63 -2.66
CA HIS A 66 0.89 12.95 -1.40
C HIS A 66 1.69 13.76 -0.37
N PRO A 67 1.24 13.77 0.90
CA PRO A 67 2.00 14.31 2.02
C PRO A 67 3.40 13.69 2.17
N PRO A 68 4.39 14.45 2.70
CA PRO A 68 5.80 14.11 2.53
C PRO A 68 6.37 13.11 3.54
N LEU A 69 5.63 12.64 4.55
CA LEU A 69 6.23 11.88 5.67
C LEU A 69 6.92 10.61 5.19
N PHE A 70 6.34 9.87 4.24
CA PHE A 70 6.97 8.66 3.74
C PHE A 70 8.30 8.97 3.03
N GLN A 71 8.33 9.99 2.18
CA GLN A 71 9.49 10.43 1.41
C GLN A 71 10.60 10.94 2.34
N ILE A 72 10.25 11.66 3.41
CA ILE A 72 11.20 12.09 4.46
C ILE A 72 11.82 10.88 5.15
N LEU A 73 10.99 9.93 5.61
CA LEU A 73 11.50 8.74 6.31
C LEU A 73 12.35 7.85 5.39
N LEU A 74 11.98 7.73 4.11
CA LEU A 74 12.78 7.02 3.13
C LEU A 74 14.11 7.75 2.84
N SER A 75 14.14 9.07 2.82
CA SER A 75 15.38 9.84 2.67
C SER A 75 16.33 9.62 3.85
N LEU A 76 15.79 9.68 5.07
CA LEU A 76 16.56 9.34 6.28
C LEU A 76 17.08 7.90 6.22
N TRP A 77 16.24 6.94 5.82
CA TRP A 77 16.64 5.54 5.63
C TRP A 77 17.82 5.41 4.65
N ILE A 78 17.73 6.05 3.47
CA ILE A 78 18.78 6.00 2.45
C ILE A 78 20.09 6.58 2.98
N LYS A 79 20.05 7.65 3.76
CA LYS A 79 21.25 8.25 4.40
C LYS A 79 21.95 7.32 5.39
N PHE A 80 21.20 6.40 6.02
CA PHE A 80 21.76 5.41 6.96
C PHE A 80 22.15 4.08 6.30
N LEU A 81 21.80 3.84 5.03
CA LEU A 81 22.18 2.61 4.35
C LEU A 81 23.70 2.56 4.13
N PRO A 82 24.35 1.40 4.36
CA PRO A 82 25.76 1.22 4.01
C PRO A 82 26.03 1.42 2.51
N SER A 83 25.03 1.12 1.67
CA SER A 83 25.11 1.30 0.22
C SER A 83 23.72 1.54 -0.36
N PHE A 84 23.62 2.54 -1.23
CA PHE A 84 22.39 2.80 -1.99
C PHE A 84 22.24 1.74 -3.08
N THR A 85 21.33 0.79 -2.88
CA THR A 85 21.07 -0.34 -3.77
C THR A 85 19.56 -0.62 -3.86
N GLU A 86 19.13 -1.34 -4.90
CA GLU A 86 17.72 -1.72 -5.07
C GLU A 86 17.16 -2.48 -3.85
N ILE A 87 17.90 -3.47 -3.35
CA ILE A 87 17.48 -4.26 -2.18
C ILE A 87 17.47 -3.37 -0.92
N GLY A 88 18.45 -2.49 -0.78
CA GLY A 88 18.56 -1.57 0.35
C GLY A 88 17.36 -0.63 0.48
N VAL A 89 16.80 -0.15 -0.63
CA VAL A 89 15.58 0.69 -0.58
C VAL A 89 14.31 -0.14 -0.40
N LYS A 90 14.24 -1.35 -0.98
CA LYS A 90 13.07 -2.24 -0.87
C LYS A 90 12.87 -2.83 0.52
N ILE A 91 13.95 -2.98 1.30
CA ILE A 91 13.81 -3.53 2.66
C ILE A 91 13.08 -2.58 3.62
N PHE A 92 13.07 -1.27 3.33
CA PHE A 92 12.41 -0.27 4.16
C PHE A 92 10.91 -0.52 4.37
N PRO A 93 10.06 -0.57 3.31
CA PRO A 93 8.64 -0.90 3.47
C PRO A 93 8.42 -2.31 4.03
N VAL A 94 9.31 -3.27 3.75
CA VAL A 94 9.23 -4.63 4.31
C VAL A 94 9.37 -4.62 5.82
N ILE A 95 10.39 -3.93 6.35
CA ILE A 95 10.61 -3.82 7.81
C ILE A 95 9.39 -3.17 8.48
N ILE A 96 8.83 -2.12 7.88
CA ILE A 96 7.61 -1.45 8.39
C ILE A 96 6.42 -2.42 8.40
N SER A 97 6.26 -3.24 7.36
CA SER A 97 5.19 -4.23 7.27
C SER A 97 5.36 -5.37 8.29
N ILE A 98 6.60 -5.78 8.59
CA ILE A 98 6.91 -6.74 9.66
C ILE A 98 6.64 -6.12 11.04
N LEU A 99 7.07 -4.87 11.25
CA LEU A 99 6.81 -4.12 12.47
C LEU A 99 5.32 -4.01 12.75
N ASN A 100 4.48 -3.84 11.72
CA ASN A 100 3.02 -3.88 11.86
C ASN A 100 2.55 -5.19 12.53
N LEU A 101 3.00 -6.34 12.04
CA LEU A 101 2.63 -7.64 12.62
C LEU A 101 3.07 -7.78 14.09
N ILE A 102 4.28 -7.31 14.40
CA ILE A 102 4.82 -7.32 15.77
C ILE A 102 3.99 -6.41 16.68
N LEU A 103 3.71 -5.18 16.26
CA LEU A 103 2.92 -4.22 17.03
C LEU A 103 1.51 -4.76 17.29
N ILE A 104 0.85 -5.34 16.28
CA ILE A 104 -0.47 -5.95 16.46
C ILE A 104 -0.39 -7.12 17.42
N PHE A 105 0.61 -8.01 17.29
CA PHE A 105 0.81 -9.14 18.20
C PHE A 105 0.89 -8.70 19.67
N LEU A 106 1.64 -7.62 19.94
CA LEU A 106 1.82 -7.05 21.28
C LEU A 106 0.56 -6.33 21.78
N LEU A 107 -0.03 -5.46 20.96
CA LEU A 107 -1.15 -4.61 21.35
C LEU A 107 -2.47 -5.38 21.52
N THR A 108 -2.60 -6.56 20.91
CA THR A 108 -3.81 -7.40 20.99
C THR A 108 -3.75 -8.47 22.09
N LYS A 109 -2.73 -8.46 22.96
CA LYS A 109 -2.52 -9.49 24.00
C LYS A 109 -3.73 -9.72 24.93
N HIS A 110 -4.54 -8.69 25.16
CA HIS A 110 -5.72 -8.76 26.03
C HIS A 110 -7.01 -9.14 25.30
N TRP A 111 -6.95 -9.32 23.98
CA TRP A 111 -8.12 -9.73 23.20
C TRP A 111 -8.47 -11.18 23.48
N GLU A 112 -9.72 -11.53 23.21
CA GLU A 112 -10.13 -12.93 23.12
C GLU A 112 -9.21 -13.66 22.12
N SER A 113 -8.69 -14.81 22.56
CA SER A 113 -7.62 -15.57 21.92
C SER A 113 -7.85 -15.90 20.45
N LEU A 114 -9.08 -16.27 20.07
CA LEU A 114 -9.40 -16.67 18.72
C LEU A 114 -9.61 -15.46 17.82
N LYS A 115 -10.30 -14.41 18.29
CA LYS A 115 -10.37 -13.11 17.59
C LYS A 115 -8.96 -12.57 17.33
N ARG A 116 -8.08 -12.63 18.33
CA ARG A 116 -6.67 -12.23 18.23
C ARG A 116 -5.96 -13.02 17.13
N PHE A 117 -6.05 -14.34 17.17
CA PHE A 117 -5.45 -15.21 16.15
C PHE A 117 -5.95 -14.89 14.75
N LEU A 118 -7.27 -14.80 14.55
CA LEU A 118 -7.85 -14.53 13.23
C LEU A 118 -7.43 -13.17 12.68
N PHE A 119 -7.43 -12.13 13.52
CA PHE A 119 -7.01 -10.79 13.10
C PHE A 119 -5.54 -10.77 12.64
N ILE A 120 -4.63 -11.40 13.41
CA ILE A 120 -3.21 -11.51 13.04
C ILE A 120 -3.04 -12.39 11.80
N PHE A 121 -3.74 -13.52 11.73
CA PHE A 121 -3.71 -14.43 10.58
C PHE A 121 -4.09 -13.70 9.29
N PHE A 122 -5.21 -12.95 9.31
CA PHE A 122 -5.67 -12.19 8.17
C PHE A 122 -4.66 -11.16 7.68
N LEU A 123 -4.09 -10.36 8.59
CA LEU A 123 -3.09 -9.36 8.20
C LEU A 123 -1.75 -9.97 7.78
N SER A 124 -1.38 -11.11 8.37
CA SER A 124 -0.14 -11.82 8.02
C SER A 124 -0.21 -12.38 6.60
N LEU A 125 -1.35 -12.95 6.21
CA LEU A 125 -1.54 -13.65 4.94
C LEU A 125 -2.36 -12.86 3.90
N SER A 126 -2.66 -11.60 4.19
CA SER A 126 -3.36 -10.68 3.29
C SER A 126 -2.54 -10.44 2.01
N PRO A 127 -3.05 -10.81 0.82
CA PRO A 127 -2.37 -10.59 -0.46
C PRO A 127 -2.01 -9.12 -0.67
N GLY A 128 -2.90 -8.19 -0.34
CA GLY A 128 -2.63 -6.75 -0.43
C GLY A 128 -1.53 -6.30 0.53
N ALA A 129 -1.57 -6.77 1.79
CA ALA A 129 -0.56 -6.38 2.78
C ALA A 129 0.84 -6.93 2.44
N ILE A 130 0.91 -8.11 1.84
CA ILE A 130 2.15 -8.70 1.32
C ILE A 130 2.60 -7.96 0.07
N TYR A 131 1.69 -7.69 -0.88
CA TYR A 131 2.00 -6.98 -2.12
C TYR A 131 2.68 -5.64 -1.85
N TYR A 132 2.01 -4.80 -1.07
CA TYR A 132 2.49 -3.45 -0.76
C TYR A 132 3.62 -3.42 0.28
N SER A 133 4.01 -4.58 0.84
CA SER A 133 5.24 -4.69 1.64
C SER A 133 6.51 -4.57 0.81
N GLN A 134 6.45 -5.01 -0.46
CA GLN A 134 7.61 -5.07 -1.33
C GLN A 134 7.74 -3.86 -2.28
N GLU A 135 6.74 -2.98 -2.29
CA GLU A 135 6.80 -1.74 -3.07
C GLU A 135 7.36 -0.61 -2.21
N VAL A 136 8.33 0.14 -2.76
CA VAL A 136 8.89 1.36 -2.15
C VAL A 136 7.89 2.52 -2.25
N ARG A 137 6.75 2.36 -1.58
CA ARG A 137 5.62 3.29 -1.54
C ARG A 137 5.05 3.37 -0.12
N SER A 138 4.24 4.40 0.12
CA SER A 138 3.73 4.75 1.45
C SER A 138 2.75 3.73 2.06
N TYR A 139 2.24 2.79 1.28
CA TYR A 139 1.17 1.87 1.68
C TYR A 139 1.51 0.97 2.88
N SER A 140 2.76 0.52 3.02
CA SER A 140 3.16 -0.28 4.19
C SER A 140 3.13 0.52 5.49
N LEU A 141 3.61 1.75 5.45
CA LEU A 141 3.57 2.67 6.59
C LEU A 141 2.12 3.07 6.91
N LEU A 142 1.33 3.36 5.88
CA LEU A 142 -0.07 3.68 6.01
C LEU A 142 -0.87 2.53 6.65
N LEU A 143 -0.67 1.29 6.19
CA LEU A 143 -1.31 0.12 6.76
C LEU A 143 -0.85 -0.14 8.21
N CYS A 144 0.43 0.08 8.52
CA CYS A 144 0.95 -0.06 9.87
C CYS A 144 0.25 0.91 10.84
N LEU A 145 0.27 2.21 10.53
CA LEU A 145 -0.30 3.23 11.40
C LEU A 145 -1.83 3.07 11.55
N THR A 146 -2.54 2.81 10.45
CA THR A 146 -4.00 2.58 10.52
C THR A 146 -4.34 1.33 11.32
N SER A 147 -3.59 0.24 11.20
CA SER A 147 -3.80 -0.98 12.00
C SER A 147 -3.58 -0.73 13.49
N VAL A 148 -2.52 0.00 13.84
CA VAL A 148 -2.24 0.39 15.23
C VAL A 148 -3.36 1.26 15.79
N ILE A 149 -3.82 2.27 15.04
CA ILE A 149 -4.96 3.11 15.44
C ILE A 149 -6.21 2.28 15.71
N VAL A 150 -6.57 1.34 14.81
CA VAL A 150 -7.72 0.44 14.99
C VAL A 150 -7.60 -0.34 16.30
N VAL A 151 -6.43 -0.93 16.58
CA VAL A 151 -6.21 -1.70 17.81
C VAL A 151 -6.26 -0.82 19.05
N LEU A 152 -5.71 0.39 19.01
CA LEU A 152 -5.75 1.34 20.13
C LEU A 152 -7.17 1.78 20.46
N ILE A 153 -7.98 2.10 19.44
CA ILE A 153 -9.40 2.47 19.61
C ILE A 153 -10.16 1.30 20.22
N HIS A 154 -9.99 0.09 19.68
CA HIS A 154 -10.60 -1.11 20.26
C HIS A 154 -10.19 -1.31 21.73
N ASN A 155 -8.93 -1.00 22.07
CA ASN A 155 -8.38 -1.18 23.41
C ASN A 155 -8.78 -0.11 24.43
N LEU A 156 -9.45 0.98 24.01
CA LEU A 156 -9.97 1.99 24.94
C LEU A 156 -10.93 1.40 25.98
N GLU A 157 -11.61 0.30 25.61
CA GLU A 157 -12.52 -0.47 26.47
C GLU A 157 -11.80 -1.10 27.68
N TYR A 158 -10.62 -1.70 27.46
CA TYR A 158 -9.91 -2.46 28.50
C TYR A 158 -9.03 -1.57 29.38
N ASN A 159 -8.46 -0.51 28.80
CA ASN A 159 -7.51 0.37 29.46
C ASN A 159 -8.16 1.71 29.77
N LYS A 160 -9.15 1.72 30.69
CA LYS A 160 -9.89 2.88 31.25
C LYS A 160 -9.37 4.21 30.72
N ALA A 161 -9.76 4.56 29.49
CA ALA A 161 -9.47 5.78 28.73
C ALA A 161 -8.34 6.72 29.28
N LYS A 162 -7.13 6.20 29.53
CA LYS A 162 -5.99 6.99 30.02
C LYS A 162 -5.69 8.10 29.02
N VAL A 163 -5.40 9.31 29.50
CA VAL A 163 -5.09 10.47 28.65
C VAL A 163 -3.97 10.17 27.66
N SER A 164 -2.95 9.41 28.09
CA SER A 164 -1.84 8.96 27.23
C SER A 164 -2.30 8.20 25.98
N ASN A 165 -3.35 7.40 26.06
CA ASN A 165 -3.88 6.66 24.92
C ASN A 165 -4.48 7.62 23.88
N TRP A 166 -5.20 8.65 24.33
CA TRP A 166 -5.80 9.65 23.46
C TRP A 166 -4.74 10.54 22.81
N VAL A 167 -3.69 10.92 23.55
CA VAL A 167 -2.53 11.64 23.00
C VAL A 167 -1.84 10.80 21.93
N PHE A 168 -1.60 9.52 22.20
CA PHE A 168 -0.96 8.63 21.22
C PHE A 168 -1.83 8.41 19.97
N ILE A 169 -3.15 8.22 20.13
CA ILE A 169 -4.10 8.15 19.02
C ILE A 169 -4.06 9.45 18.20
N GLY A 170 -4.08 10.61 18.84
CA GLY A 170 -3.99 11.92 18.18
C GLY A 170 -2.68 12.09 17.40
N LEU A 171 -1.54 11.76 18.01
CA LEU A 171 -0.23 11.83 17.37
C LEU A 171 -0.15 10.91 16.14
N LEU A 172 -0.53 9.64 16.29
CA LEU A 172 -0.56 8.69 15.17
C LEU A 172 -1.53 9.14 14.07
N SER A 173 -2.62 9.79 14.44
CA SER A 173 -3.61 10.32 13.50
C SER A 173 -3.04 11.44 12.62
N VAL A 174 -2.28 12.36 13.22
CA VAL A 174 -1.54 13.39 12.46
C VAL A 174 -0.48 12.75 11.58
N LEU A 175 0.35 11.85 12.11
CA LEU A 175 1.37 11.15 11.33
C LEU A 175 0.75 10.40 10.14
N THR A 176 -0.34 9.65 10.36
CA THR A 176 -1.05 8.90 9.32
C THR A 176 -1.58 9.83 8.23
N SER A 177 -2.09 11.00 8.61
CA SER A 177 -2.55 12.03 7.66
C SER A 177 -1.42 12.55 6.79
N TYR A 178 -0.22 12.69 7.37
CA TYR A 178 0.99 13.12 6.67
C TYR A 178 1.72 12.00 5.89
N VAL A 179 1.24 10.75 5.92
CA VAL A 179 1.75 9.67 5.05
C VAL A 179 1.06 9.67 3.68
N HIS A 180 -0.24 9.89 3.65
CA HIS A 180 -1.06 9.82 2.44
C HIS A 180 -2.41 10.49 2.69
N LEU A 181 -2.99 11.14 1.66
CA LEU A 181 -4.36 11.68 1.72
C LEU A 181 -5.42 10.67 2.23
N PHE A 182 -5.33 9.38 1.88
CA PHE A 182 -6.25 8.35 2.38
C PHE A 182 -6.05 8.02 3.85
N GLY A 183 -4.87 8.34 4.42
CA GLY A 183 -4.65 8.33 5.86
C GLY A 183 -5.46 9.41 6.57
N PHE A 184 -5.50 10.62 6.03
CA PHE A 184 -6.36 11.69 6.53
C PHE A 184 -7.84 11.32 6.43
N ILE A 185 -8.28 10.80 5.27
CA ILE A 185 -9.67 10.34 5.07
C ILE A 185 -10.02 9.24 6.07
N PHE A 186 -9.13 8.27 6.29
CA PHE A 186 -9.32 7.20 7.28
C PHE A 186 -9.54 7.76 8.69
N VAL A 187 -8.65 8.63 9.16
CA VAL A 187 -8.71 9.20 10.51
C VAL A 187 -9.96 10.07 10.68
N SER A 188 -10.26 10.94 9.71
CA SER A 188 -11.43 11.80 9.73
C SER A 188 -12.73 10.98 9.75
N SER A 189 -12.80 9.92 8.94
CA SER A 189 -13.93 8.99 8.91
C SER A 189 -14.09 8.25 10.25
N LEU A 190 -12.98 7.77 10.82
CA LEU A 190 -12.96 7.09 12.10
C LEU A 190 -13.49 8.00 13.21
N PHE A 191 -12.94 9.21 13.34
CA PHE A 191 -13.36 10.15 14.37
C PHE A 191 -14.79 10.66 14.16
N PHE A 192 -15.22 10.90 12.92
CA PHE A 192 -16.58 11.30 12.62
C PHE A 192 -17.60 10.22 13.03
N VAL A 193 -17.38 8.96 12.63
CA VAL A 193 -18.30 7.86 12.98
C VAL A 193 -18.30 7.62 14.49
N TYR A 194 -17.13 7.58 15.14
CA TYR A 194 -17.06 7.39 16.60
C TYR A 194 -17.64 8.59 17.37
N TRP A 195 -17.51 9.82 16.87
CA TRP A 195 -18.20 10.98 17.42
C TRP A 195 -19.71 10.83 17.33
N LEU A 196 -20.26 10.52 16.14
CA LEU A 196 -21.70 10.32 15.94
C LEU A 196 -22.26 9.23 16.87
N LEU A 197 -21.57 8.09 16.95
CA LEU A 197 -21.99 6.98 17.81
C LEU A 197 -21.93 7.35 19.29
N SER A 198 -20.85 8.01 19.73
CA SER A 198 -20.72 8.46 21.12
C SER A 198 -21.76 9.53 21.47
N PHE A 199 -21.99 10.49 20.56
CA PHE A 199 -22.96 11.57 20.72
C PHE A 199 -24.39 11.03 20.83
N ARG A 200 -24.78 10.12 19.92
CA ARG A 200 -26.09 9.46 19.95
C ARG A 200 -26.33 8.72 21.26
N ASN A 201 -25.29 8.10 21.82
CA ASN A 201 -25.37 7.35 23.07
C ASN A 201 -25.13 8.23 24.32
N ARG A 202 -25.01 9.55 24.16
CA ARG A 202 -24.74 10.53 25.23
C ARG A 202 -23.48 10.20 26.05
N ASP A 203 -22.47 9.66 25.38
CA ASP A 203 -21.21 9.31 25.99
C ASP A 203 -20.27 10.53 26.02
N GLN A 204 -19.58 10.74 27.15
CA GLN A 204 -18.55 11.78 27.35
C GLN A 204 -17.40 11.72 26.32
N TYR A 205 -17.16 10.57 25.69
CA TYR A 205 -16.11 10.41 24.68
C TYR A 205 -16.44 11.12 23.36
N ALA A 206 -17.68 11.54 23.13
CA ALA A 206 -18.06 12.32 21.95
C ALA A 206 -17.19 13.58 21.82
N VAL A 207 -17.00 14.31 22.91
CA VAL A 207 -16.15 15.52 22.93
C VAL A 207 -14.72 15.18 22.54
N ARG A 208 -14.17 14.04 23.01
CA ARG A 208 -12.78 13.65 22.70
C ARG A 208 -12.58 13.35 21.23
N PHE A 209 -13.50 12.61 20.60
CA PHE A 209 -13.42 12.34 19.15
C PHE A 209 -13.61 13.58 18.32
N PHE A 210 -14.55 14.44 18.72
CA PHE A 210 -14.76 15.73 18.06
C PHE A 210 -13.48 16.57 18.12
N THR A 211 -12.89 16.74 19.32
CA THR A 211 -11.64 17.49 19.51
C THR A 211 -10.49 16.89 18.71
N LEU A 212 -10.30 15.57 18.71
CA LEU A 212 -9.26 14.93 17.88
C LEU A 212 -9.49 15.13 16.38
N GLY A 213 -10.73 15.09 15.92
CA GLY A 213 -11.12 15.39 14.53
C GLY A 213 -10.75 16.81 14.13
N ILE A 214 -11.10 17.80 14.96
CA ILE A 214 -10.74 19.20 14.74
C ILE A 214 -9.23 19.41 14.76
N LEU A 215 -8.53 18.88 15.78
CA LEU A 215 -7.07 19.02 15.88
C LEU A 215 -6.36 18.41 14.67
N THR A 216 -6.74 17.20 14.26
CA THR A 216 -6.16 16.56 13.07
C THR A 216 -6.42 17.39 11.82
N SER A 217 -7.66 17.91 11.65
CA SER A 217 -8.02 18.74 10.50
C SER A 217 -7.23 20.05 10.45
N ILE A 218 -7.06 20.73 11.59
CA ILE A 218 -6.24 21.95 11.70
C ILE A 218 -4.78 21.64 11.36
N THR A 219 -4.22 20.55 11.90
CA THR A 219 -2.82 20.18 11.61
C THR A 219 -2.59 19.81 10.16
N PHE A 220 -3.60 19.27 9.46
CA PHE A 220 -3.50 18.89 8.05
C PHE A 220 -3.83 20.03 7.09
N LEU A 221 -4.45 21.11 7.58
CA LEU A 221 -4.89 22.25 6.79
C LEU A 221 -3.78 22.90 5.94
N PRO A 222 -2.52 23.07 6.43
CA PRO A 222 -1.44 23.60 5.61
C PRO A 222 -1.18 22.76 4.34
N PHE A 223 -1.27 21.43 4.44
CA PHE A 223 -1.10 20.55 3.29
C PHE A 223 -2.27 20.65 2.31
N ILE A 224 -3.51 20.84 2.81
CA ILE A 224 -4.66 21.10 1.95
C ILE A 224 -4.50 22.39 1.15
N PHE A 225 -3.99 23.46 1.80
CA PHE A 225 -3.69 24.71 1.10
C PHE A 225 -2.59 24.55 0.05
N HIS A 226 -1.53 23.80 0.38
CA HIS A 226 -0.47 23.45 -0.58
C HIS A 226 -1.04 22.71 -1.80
N LEU A 227 -1.82 21.65 -1.55
CA LEU A 227 -2.44 20.86 -2.60
C LEU A 227 -3.34 21.72 -3.50
N ALA A 228 -4.13 22.63 -2.91
CA ALA A 228 -5.02 23.54 -3.65
C ALA A 228 -4.28 24.49 -4.60
N GLN A 229 -3.02 24.81 -4.32
CA GLN A 229 -2.17 25.66 -5.17
C GLN A 229 -1.40 24.85 -6.24
N SER A 230 -1.29 23.53 -6.07
CA SER A 230 -0.55 22.69 -6.99
C SER A 230 -1.26 22.53 -8.35
N ALA A 231 -0.52 22.78 -9.44
CA ALA A 231 -1.04 22.68 -10.81
C ALA A 231 -1.48 21.24 -11.19
N LYS A 232 -1.02 20.22 -10.44
CA LYS A 232 -1.37 18.82 -10.67
C LYS A 232 -2.79 18.43 -10.25
N ILE A 233 -3.60 19.33 -9.69
CA ILE A 233 -5.04 19.10 -9.53
C ILE A 233 -5.71 18.75 -10.88
N GLU A 234 -5.12 19.11 -12.03
CA GLU A 234 -5.62 18.72 -13.37
C GLU A 234 -5.22 17.29 -13.83
N THR A 235 -4.35 16.57 -13.11
CA THR A 235 -3.58 15.42 -13.67
C THR A 235 -3.97 14.00 -13.21
N ALA A 236 -5.16 13.81 -12.64
CA ALA A 236 -5.70 12.46 -12.39
C ALA A 236 -6.40 11.85 -13.63
N SER A 237 -6.09 12.33 -14.84
CA SER A 237 -6.72 11.86 -16.09
C SER A 237 -6.50 10.38 -16.39
N TRP A 238 -5.48 9.76 -15.79
CA TRP A 238 -5.22 8.32 -15.91
C TRP A 238 -6.09 7.47 -14.99
N ILE A 239 -6.80 8.06 -14.01
CA ILE A 239 -7.67 7.34 -13.09
C ILE A 239 -9.07 7.27 -13.70
N ASP A 240 -9.52 6.06 -13.98
CA ASP A 240 -10.88 5.82 -14.46
C ASP A 240 -11.94 6.16 -13.40
N SER A 241 -13.09 6.64 -13.85
CA SER A 241 -14.29 6.75 -12.99
C SER A 241 -14.63 5.38 -12.37
N PRO A 242 -15.17 5.37 -11.13
CA PRO A 242 -15.47 4.12 -10.41
C PRO A 242 -16.31 3.15 -11.25
N ASN A 243 -15.78 1.95 -11.46
CA ASN A 243 -16.41 0.88 -12.24
C ASN A 243 -16.18 -0.48 -11.59
N LEU A 244 -16.69 -1.57 -12.18
CA LEU A 244 -16.58 -2.92 -11.63
C LEU A 244 -15.13 -3.36 -11.39
N VAL A 245 -14.19 -2.94 -12.25
CA VAL A 245 -12.76 -3.28 -12.13
C VAL A 245 -12.18 -2.74 -10.82
N LEU A 246 -12.59 -1.55 -10.36
CA LEU A 246 -12.15 -1.00 -9.08
C LEU A 246 -12.53 -1.94 -7.91
N PHE A 247 -13.76 -2.45 -7.89
CA PHE A 247 -14.21 -3.34 -6.83
C PHE A 247 -13.55 -4.72 -6.91
N LEU A 248 -13.34 -5.24 -8.11
CA LEU A 248 -12.61 -6.49 -8.32
C LEU A 248 -11.15 -6.39 -7.89
N THR A 249 -10.49 -5.29 -8.19
CA THR A 249 -9.09 -5.03 -7.80
C THR A 249 -8.96 -4.61 -6.33
N TYR A 250 -10.01 -4.08 -5.72
CA TYR A 250 -10.07 -3.88 -4.27
C TYR A 250 -10.21 -5.22 -3.52
N TYR A 251 -11.02 -6.14 -4.05
CA TYR A 251 -11.14 -7.49 -3.49
C TYR A 251 -9.79 -8.22 -3.42
N THR A 252 -8.90 -8.00 -4.39
CA THR A 252 -7.57 -8.62 -4.40
C THR A 252 -6.66 -8.18 -3.24
N LEU A 253 -7.00 -7.11 -2.52
CA LEU A 253 -6.33 -6.78 -1.27
C LEU A 253 -6.56 -7.84 -0.18
N PHE A 254 -7.75 -8.48 -0.19
CA PHE A 254 -8.17 -9.44 0.82
C PHE A 254 -7.87 -10.88 0.43
N TYR A 255 -8.15 -11.22 -0.83
CA TYR A 255 -8.02 -12.59 -1.34
C TYR A 255 -7.59 -12.55 -2.81
N ALA A 256 -6.63 -13.39 -3.20
CA ALA A 256 -6.24 -13.49 -4.59
C ALA A 256 -7.28 -14.32 -5.35
N THR A 257 -7.78 -13.74 -6.44
CA THR A 257 -8.78 -14.38 -7.30
C THR A 257 -8.11 -15.32 -8.30
N SER A 258 -8.69 -16.51 -8.48
CA SER A 258 -8.33 -17.43 -9.55
C SER A 258 -9.49 -17.65 -10.49
N LYS A 259 -9.20 -17.69 -11.80
CA LYS A 259 -10.20 -18.07 -12.81
C LYS A 259 -10.63 -19.53 -12.68
N LYS A 260 -9.74 -20.42 -12.23
CA LYS A 260 -10.00 -21.88 -12.16
C LYS A 260 -10.87 -22.26 -10.97
N ILE A 261 -10.66 -21.61 -9.84
CA ILE A 261 -11.35 -21.87 -8.57
C ILE A 261 -12.13 -20.63 -8.10
N PHE A 262 -12.66 -19.88 -9.06
CA PHE A 262 -13.33 -18.59 -8.87
C PHE A 262 -14.41 -18.62 -7.79
N ILE A 263 -15.22 -19.68 -7.75
CA ILE A 263 -16.26 -19.87 -6.74
C ILE A 263 -15.67 -19.86 -5.33
N PHE A 264 -14.56 -20.58 -5.11
CA PHE A 264 -13.92 -20.71 -3.80
C PHE A 264 -13.11 -19.46 -3.43
N THR A 265 -12.45 -18.84 -4.39
CA THR A 265 -11.59 -17.68 -4.13
C THR A 265 -12.31 -16.34 -4.17
N MET A 266 -13.58 -16.28 -4.61
CA MET A 266 -14.31 -15.03 -4.74
C MET A 266 -15.78 -15.12 -4.31
N VAL A 267 -16.57 -16.03 -4.90
CA VAL A 267 -18.02 -16.09 -4.63
C VAL A 267 -18.29 -16.43 -3.16
N ILE A 268 -17.69 -17.50 -2.64
CA ILE A 268 -17.90 -17.94 -1.26
C ILE A 268 -17.48 -16.86 -0.24
N PRO A 269 -16.24 -16.30 -0.28
CA PRO A 269 -15.84 -15.25 0.66
C PRO A 269 -16.76 -14.03 0.64
N ILE A 270 -17.16 -13.56 -0.56
CA ILE A 270 -18.06 -12.42 -0.71
C ILE A 270 -19.44 -12.76 -0.13
N SER A 271 -20.04 -13.89 -0.51
CA SER A 271 -21.37 -14.28 0.00
C SER A 271 -21.39 -14.43 1.52
N VAL A 272 -20.34 -15.01 2.11
CA VAL A 272 -20.21 -15.16 3.57
C VAL A 272 -20.08 -13.80 4.24
N PHE A 273 -19.24 -12.91 3.70
CA PHE A 273 -19.07 -11.56 4.22
C PHE A 273 -20.37 -10.76 4.12
N THR A 274 -21.04 -10.78 2.97
CA THR A 274 -22.34 -10.13 2.75
C THR A 274 -23.41 -10.66 3.70
N TYR A 275 -23.46 -11.97 3.93
CA TYR A 275 -24.37 -12.56 4.91
C TYR A 275 -24.15 -11.98 6.31
N TRP A 276 -22.90 -11.84 6.77
CA TRP A 276 -22.61 -11.23 8.07
C TRP A 276 -23.01 -9.76 8.13
N VAL A 277 -22.75 -8.99 7.07
CA VAL A 277 -23.19 -7.59 6.98
C VAL A 277 -24.72 -7.50 7.08
N ILE A 278 -25.46 -8.30 6.31
CA ILE A 278 -26.94 -8.31 6.35
C ILE A 278 -27.44 -8.71 7.74
N LYS A 279 -26.85 -9.75 8.34
CA LYS A 279 -27.22 -10.20 9.69
C LYS A 279 -27.02 -9.08 10.73
N VAL A 280 -25.90 -8.37 10.66
CA VAL A 280 -25.61 -7.24 11.55
C VAL A 280 -26.61 -6.12 11.32
N ILE A 281 -26.90 -5.74 10.08
CA ILE A 281 -27.90 -4.71 9.76
C ILE A 281 -29.29 -5.07 10.31
N ARG A 282 -29.71 -6.33 10.17
CA ARG A 282 -31.00 -6.80 10.72
C ARG A 282 -31.02 -6.68 12.25
N ASN A 283 -29.95 -7.11 12.91
CA ASN A 283 -29.83 -7.05 14.36
C ASN A 283 -29.69 -5.61 14.90
N LEU A 284 -29.14 -4.68 14.12
CA LEU A 284 -29.05 -3.26 14.50
C LEU A 284 -30.45 -2.60 14.62
N ARG A 285 -31.45 -3.11 13.89
CA ARG A 285 -32.82 -2.62 13.96
C ARG A 285 -33.53 -3.02 15.26
N GLU A 286 -33.03 -4.07 15.92
CA GLU A 286 -33.65 -4.70 17.10
C GLU A 286 -32.91 -4.36 18.41
N ARG A 287 -31.72 -3.74 18.36
CA ARG A 287 -30.86 -3.52 19.54
C ARG A 287 -30.91 -2.09 20.09
N THR A 288 -31.23 -1.99 21.38
CA THR A 288 -30.90 -0.86 22.27
C THR A 288 -29.61 -1.17 23.05
N GLU A 289 -28.50 -1.43 22.36
CA GLU A 289 -27.25 -1.74 23.06
C GLU A 289 -26.42 -0.50 23.41
N HIS A 290 -25.77 -0.56 24.57
CA HIS A 290 -24.79 0.43 25.02
C HIS A 290 -23.61 0.54 24.04
N PHE A 291 -23.04 1.75 23.96
CA PHE A 291 -21.87 2.01 23.13
C PHE A 291 -20.63 1.30 23.67
N PHE A 292 -19.99 0.48 22.85
CA PHE A 292 -18.72 -0.17 23.16
C PHE A 292 -17.69 0.14 22.07
N PHE A 293 -16.49 0.53 22.48
CA PHE A 293 -15.41 0.84 21.53
C PHE A 293 -14.99 -0.36 20.70
N SER A 294 -15.00 -1.53 21.35
CA SER A 294 -14.58 -2.80 20.81
C SER A 294 -15.60 -3.45 19.88
N ASN A 295 -16.79 -2.86 19.70
CA ASN A 295 -17.82 -3.39 18.81
C ASN A 295 -17.32 -3.37 17.36
N SER A 296 -17.15 -4.55 16.79
CA SER A 296 -16.66 -4.77 15.42
C SER A 296 -17.52 -4.08 14.36
N THR A 297 -18.82 -3.88 14.64
CA THR A 297 -19.76 -3.18 13.75
C THR A 297 -19.39 -1.71 13.56
N ASN A 298 -18.81 -1.05 14.57
CA ASN A 298 -18.39 0.34 14.46
C ASN A 298 -17.27 0.49 13.41
N PHE A 299 -16.31 -0.45 13.40
CA PHE A 299 -15.24 -0.48 12.41
C PHE A 299 -15.76 -0.79 11.00
N LEU A 300 -16.79 -1.65 10.88
CA LEU A 300 -17.48 -1.87 9.60
C LEU A 300 -18.15 -0.57 9.10
N LEU A 301 -18.81 0.19 9.97
CA LEU A 301 -19.41 1.48 9.62
C LEU A 301 -18.35 2.49 9.16
N VAL A 302 -17.18 2.53 9.81
CA VAL A 302 -16.06 3.37 9.37
C VAL A 302 -15.58 2.96 7.98
N ALA A 303 -15.39 1.66 7.74
CA ALA A 303 -14.98 1.16 6.42
C ALA A 303 -16.01 1.50 5.34
N ALA A 304 -17.30 1.32 5.64
CA ALA A 304 -18.40 1.67 4.74
C ALA A 304 -18.42 3.19 4.45
N PHE A 305 -18.21 4.03 5.46
CA PHE A 305 -18.16 5.47 5.30
C PHE A 305 -16.95 5.92 4.46
N ILE A 306 -15.77 5.34 4.65
CA ILE A 306 -14.58 5.59 3.81
C ILE A 306 -14.90 5.26 2.34
N ILE A 307 -15.40 4.04 2.08
CA ILE A 307 -15.72 3.60 0.72
C ILE A 307 -16.78 4.50 0.10
N PHE A 308 -17.88 4.76 0.80
CA PHE A 308 -18.99 5.56 0.29
C PHE A 308 -18.58 7.01 0.02
N SER A 309 -17.93 7.67 0.97
CA SER A 309 -17.52 9.08 0.83
C SER A 309 -16.50 9.25 -0.30
N THR A 310 -15.52 8.35 -0.42
CA THR A 310 -14.52 8.40 -1.50
C THR A 310 -15.10 8.03 -2.86
N LEU A 311 -16.06 7.10 -2.93
CA LEU A 311 -16.80 6.82 -4.17
C LEU A 311 -17.59 8.03 -4.64
N LEU A 312 -18.35 8.66 -3.75
CA LEU A 312 -19.15 9.84 -4.07
C LEU A 312 -18.27 10.96 -4.66
N PHE A 313 -17.12 11.22 -4.02
CA PHE A 313 -16.15 12.18 -4.56
C PHE A 313 -15.54 11.70 -5.88
N SER A 314 -15.22 10.42 -6.01
CA SER A 314 -14.59 9.84 -7.19
C SER A 314 -15.48 9.81 -8.44
N PHE A 315 -16.80 9.90 -8.29
CA PHE A 315 -17.72 10.11 -9.42
C PHE A 315 -17.66 11.54 -9.96
N TYR A 316 -17.37 12.53 -9.12
CA TYR A 316 -17.14 13.90 -9.55
C TYR A 316 -15.72 14.10 -10.08
N LYS A 317 -14.73 13.59 -9.35
CA LYS A 317 -13.32 13.65 -9.72
C LYS A 317 -12.61 12.35 -9.35
N PRO A 318 -12.23 11.52 -10.33
CA PRO A 318 -11.57 10.24 -10.07
C PRO A 318 -10.30 10.39 -9.23
N ILE A 319 -10.30 9.82 -8.03
CA ILE A 319 -9.14 9.81 -7.11
C ILE A 319 -8.85 8.45 -6.48
N VAL A 320 -9.76 7.48 -6.67
CA VAL A 320 -9.70 6.19 -5.99
C VAL A 320 -9.11 5.15 -6.92
N THR A 321 -8.03 4.53 -6.46
CA THR A 321 -7.56 3.24 -6.97
C THR A 321 -7.63 2.20 -5.84
N ASN A 322 -7.54 0.91 -6.19
CA ASN A 322 -7.62 -0.16 -5.21
C ASN A 322 -6.63 -0.01 -4.05
N ARG A 323 -5.37 0.37 -4.34
CA ARG A 323 -4.30 0.57 -3.36
C ARG A 323 -4.63 1.62 -2.30
N ASN A 324 -5.44 2.62 -2.63
CA ASN A 324 -5.82 3.66 -1.68
C ASN A 324 -6.72 3.12 -0.56
N TRP A 325 -7.58 2.15 -0.86
CA TRP A 325 -8.44 1.52 0.14
C TRP A 325 -7.73 0.47 1.01
N ILE A 326 -6.40 0.34 0.93
CA ILE A 326 -5.63 -0.49 1.87
C ILE A 326 -5.89 -0.13 3.34
N VAL A 327 -6.25 1.14 3.62
CA VAL A 327 -6.62 1.66 4.94
C VAL A 327 -7.84 0.96 5.57
N THR A 328 -8.67 0.28 4.78
CA THR A 328 -9.85 -0.45 5.29
C THR A 328 -9.52 -1.87 5.74
N LEU A 329 -8.35 -2.43 5.37
CA LEU A 329 -7.94 -3.79 5.74
C LEU A 329 -8.07 -4.07 7.24
N PRO A 330 -7.49 -3.27 8.15
CA PRO A 330 -7.59 -3.56 9.58
C PRO A 330 -9.03 -3.46 10.10
N LEU A 331 -9.87 -2.58 9.53
CA LEU A 331 -11.28 -2.44 9.91
C LEU A 331 -12.07 -3.70 9.55
N LEU A 332 -11.93 -4.16 8.30
CA LEU A 332 -12.69 -5.29 7.77
C LEU A 332 -12.17 -6.63 8.29
N TYR A 333 -10.87 -6.78 8.51
CA TYR A 333 -10.32 -7.97 9.15
C TYR A 333 -10.66 -8.06 10.63
N LEU A 334 -10.72 -6.95 11.35
CA LEU A 334 -11.22 -6.96 12.73
C LEU A 334 -12.69 -7.40 12.76
N PHE A 335 -13.51 -6.88 11.85
CA PHE A 335 -14.89 -7.31 11.71
C PHE A 335 -15.01 -8.81 11.40
N ALA A 336 -14.29 -9.29 10.38
CA ALA A 336 -14.30 -10.70 10.01
C ALA A 336 -13.83 -11.60 11.18
N ALA A 337 -12.75 -11.23 11.86
CA ALA A 337 -12.24 -11.97 13.01
C ALA A 337 -13.28 -12.09 14.14
N ASP A 338 -14.01 -11.00 14.42
CA ASP A 338 -15.04 -10.98 15.45
C ASP A 338 -16.27 -11.82 15.09
N GLN A 339 -16.71 -11.80 13.82
CA GLN A 339 -17.82 -12.64 13.35
C GLN A 339 -17.45 -14.12 13.30
N MET A 340 -16.19 -14.44 13.03
CA MET A 340 -15.70 -15.80 12.86
C MET A 340 -15.33 -16.48 14.17
N LYS A 341 -14.99 -15.74 15.23
CA LYS A 341 -14.55 -16.33 16.51
C LYS A 341 -15.55 -17.35 17.09
N GLY A 342 -16.86 -17.15 16.91
CA GLY A 342 -17.87 -18.09 17.40
C GLY A 342 -18.09 -19.34 16.54
N LYS A 343 -17.35 -19.51 15.43
CA LYS A 343 -17.58 -20.58 14.44
C LYS A 343 -16.44 -21.60 14.36
N PHE A 344 -15.27 -21.29 14.90
CA PHE A 344 -14.10 -22.20 14.87
C PHE A 344 -14.20 -23.36 15.86
N GLU A 345 -15.31 -23.51 16.59
CA GLU A 345 -15.65 -24.76 17.26
C GLU A 345 -15.94 -25.89 16.24
N ASN A 346 -16.37 -25.54 15.02
CA ASN A 346 -16.58 -26.51 13.95
C ASN A 346 -15.30 -26.73 13.13
N LYS A 347 -14.63 -27.87 13.38
CA LYS A 347 -13.38 -28.26 12.70
C LYS A 347 -13.44 -28.22 11.16
N TYR A 348 -14.60 -28.47 10.55
CA TYR A 348 -14.73 -28.47 9.08
C TYR A 348 -14.66 -27.05 8.50
N LEU A 349 -15.23 -26.06 9.19
CA LEU A 349 -15.14 -24.66 8.77
C LEU A 349 -13.71 -24.15 8.87
N VAL A 350 -12.96 -24.58 9.89
CA VAL A 350 -11.53 -24.26 10.04
C VAL A 350 -10.71 -24.82 8.89
N ILE A 351 -10.91 -26.09 8.53
CA ILE A 351 -10.22 -26.74 7.42
C ILE A 351 -10.54 -26.05 6.10
N LEU A 352 -11.83 -25.80 5.82
CA LEU A 352 -12.26 -25.12 4.61
C LEU A 352 -11.64 -23.73 4.48
N PHE A 353 -11.66 -22.97 5.57
CA PHE A 353 -11.06 -21.63 5.62
C PHE A 353 -9.55 -21.68 5.34
N PHE A 354 -8.82 -22.59 6.00
CA PHE A 354 -7.39 -22.77 5.77
C PHE A 354 -7.09 -23.15 4.32
N LEU A 355 -7.87 -24.05 3.73
CA LEU A 355 -7.73 -24.44 2.32
C LEU A 355 -7.97 -23.24 1.39
N ILE A 356 -9.01 -22.42 1.62
CA ILE A 356 -9.27 -21.22 0.81
C ILE A 356 -8.12 -20.22 0.93
N SER A 357 -7.59 -19.99 2.14
CA SER A 357 -6.42 -19.13 2.34
C SER A 357 -5.18 -19.67 1.63
N LEU A 358 -4.93 -20.98 1.67
CA LEU A 358 -3.80 -21.61 0.98
C LEU A 358 -3.92 -21.49 -0.55
N LEU A 359 -5.12 -21.72 -1.09
CA LEU A 359 -5.41 -21.55 -2.51
C LEU A 359 -5.23 -20.09 -2.96
N SER A 360 -5.70 -19.14 -2.15
CA SER A 360 -5.46 -17.71 -2.37
C SER A 360 -3.97 -17.40 -2.42
N LEU A 361 -3.16 -17.90 -1.47
CA LEU A 361 -1.70 -17.66 -1.47
C LEU A 361 -0.99 -18.29 -2.68
N PHE A 362 -1.44 -19.47 -3.13
CA PHE A 362 -0.89 -20.11 -4.33
C PHE A 362 -1.13 -19.26 -5.59
N GLU A 363 -2.34 -18.71 -5.73
CA GLU A 363 -2.72 -17.87 -6.87
C GLU A 363 -2.12 -16.47 -6.78
N PHE A 364 -1.98 -15.94 -5.56
CA PHE A 364 -1.21 -14.73 -5.31
C PHE A 364 0.20 -14.87 -5.86
N LYS A 365 0.94 -15.93 -5.51
CA LYS A 365 2.29 -16.18 -6.04
C LYS A 365 2.33 -16.16 -7.58
N LYS A 366 1.30 -16.71 -8.23
CA LYS A 366 1.23 -16.76 -9.70
C LYS A 366 1.09 -15.35 -10.27
N ASN A 367 0.10 -14.58 -9.80
CA ASN A 367 -0.24 -13.28 -10.37
C ASN A 367 0.70 -12.16 -9.91
N PHE A 368 1.17 -12.20 -8.66
CA PHE A 368 2.04 -11.18 -8.04
C PHE A 368 3.30 -10.90 -8.85
N TYR A 369 3.98 -11.97 -9.28
CA TYR A 369 5.25 -11.87 -9.99
C TYR A 369 5.13 -11.85 -11.52
N THR A 370 3.91 -11.92 -12.06
CA THR A 370 3.66 -11.90 -13.51
C THR A 370 2.93 -10.63 -13.95
N SER A 371 2.56 -9.75 -13.02
CA SER A 371 2.04 -8.42 -13.35
C SER A 371 3.08 -7.62 -14.12
N PHE A 372 2.62 -6.88 -15.13
CA PHE A 372 3.45 -6.03 -15.96
C PHE A 372 4.07 -4.91 -15.12
N LYS A 373 5.38 -4.99 -14.88
CA LYS A 373 6.23 -3.88 -14.42
C LYS A 373 7.36 -3.73 -15.43
N GLU A 374 7.58 -2.50 -15.90
CA GLU A 374 8.65 -2.17 -16.83
C GLU A 374 10.01 -2.62 -16.29
N ASP A 375 10.78 -3.33 -17.12
CA ASP A 375 12.08 -3.89 -16.73
C ASP A 375 13.23 -2.88 -16.87
N TRP A 376 13.16 -1.83 -16.05
CA TRP A 376 14.19 -0.78 -15.99
C TRP A 376 15.59 -1.34 -15.70
N ARG A 377 15.68 -2.43 -14.93
CA ARG A 377 16.94 -3.09 -14.58
C ARG A 377 17.55 -3.79 -15.79
N GLY A 378 16.74 -4.57 -16.52
CA GLY A 378 17.13 -5.20 -17.78
C GLY A 378 17.55 -4.17 -18.82
N THR A 379 16.78 -3.09 -18.96
CA THR A 379 17.08 -1.94 -19.83
C THR A 379 18.43 -1.32 -19.51
N ALA A 380 18.71 -1.00 -18.25
CA ALA A 380 20.00 -0.45 -17.85
C ALA A 380 21.16 -1.42 -18.13
N LYS A 381 20.98 -2.72 -17.85
CA LYS A 381 21.99 -3.75 -18.14
C LYS A 381 22.28 -3.87 -19.63
N TYR A 382 21.25 -3.80 -20.47
CA TYR A 382 21.40 -3.80 -21.92
C TYR A 382 22.22 -2.59 -22.38
N ILE A 383 21.87 -1.39 -21.90
CA ILE A 383 22.55 -0.14 -22.25
C ILE A 383 24.02 -0.21 -21.86
N SER A 384 24.32 -0.64 -20.63
CA SER A 384 25.70 -0.78 -20.15
C SER A 384 26.55 -1.71 -21.02
N SER A 385 25.93 -2.70 -21.68
CA SER A 385 26.64 -3.73 -22.44
C SER A 385 26.75 -3.44 -23.93
N ASN A 386 25.80 -2.68 -24.51
CA ASN A 386 25.67 -2.53 -25.97
C ASN A 386 25.76 -1.08 -26.46
N CYS A 387 25.49 -0.09 -25.62
CA CYS A 387 25.39 1.30 -26.05
C CYS A 387 26.71 2.06 -25.91
N ALA A 388 26.95 2.97 -26.86
CA ALA A 388 28.08 3.90 -26.81
C ALA A 388 27.89 4.94 -25.68
N LYS A 389 29.02 5.39 -25.13
CA LYS A 389 29.09 6.48 -24.14
C LYS A 389 29.41 7.82 -24.83
N PRO A 390 29.13 8.97 -24.18
CA PRO A 390 28.37 9.09 -22.93
C PRO A 390 26.86 9.18 -23.06
N ILE A 391 26.29 9.56 -24.21
CA ILE A 391 24.89 9.99 -24.30
C ILE A 391 24.00 8.80 -24.62
N VAL A 392 22.95 8.65 -23.83
CA VAL A 392 21.81 7.78 -24.13
C VAL A 392 20.56 8.64 -24.07
N LEU A 393 19.77 8.63 -25.13
CA LEU A 393 18.51 9.36 -25.15
C LEU A 393 17.41 8.48 -24.57
N THR A 394 16.47 9.10 -23.87
CA THR A 394 15.25 8.43 -23.39
C THR A 394 14.05 9.33 -23.61
N ASP A 395 12.92 8.77 -24.01
CA ASP A 395 11.66 9.51 -24.16
C ASP A 395 11.02 9.90 -22.81
N SER A 396 11.60 9.44 -21.71
CA SER A 396 11.05 9.55 -20.37
C SER A 396 12.09 9.35 -19.25
N PHE A 397 11.90 10.07 -18.15
CA PHE A 397 12.58 9.90 -16.85
C PHE A 397 14.06 9.49 -16.90
N PRO A 398 14.96 10.31 -17.48
CA PRO A 398 16.41 10.03 -17.50
C PRO A 398 17.00 9.77 -16.12
N GLU A 399 16.42 10.36 -15.08
CA GLU A 399 16.79 10.15 -13.69
C GLU A 399 16.62 8.69 -13.22
N PHE A 400 15.59 7.97 -13.69
CA PHE A 400 15.32 6.58 -13.27
C PHE A 400 16.36 5.63 -13.87
N LEU A 401 16.67 5.82 -15.15
CA LEU A 401 17.72 5.08 -15.82
C LEU A 401 19.09 5.34 -15.17
N SER A 402 19.37 6.58 -14.79
CA SER A 402 20.61 6.96 -14.11
C SER A 402 20.82 6.22 -12.79
N VAL A 403 19.75 5.99 -12.02
CA VAL A 403 19.82 5.22 -10.76
C VAL A 403 20.27 3.78 -11.00
N TYR A 404 19.69 3.07 -11.98
CA TYR A 404 20.11 1.69 -12.26
C TYR A 404 21.51 1.60 -12.88
N LEU A 405 21.88 2.54 -13.75
CA LEU A 405 23.25 2.58 -14.29
C LEU A 405 24.28 2.74 -13.17
N ARG A 406 23.97 3.58 -12.16
CA ARG A 406 24.79 3.72 -10.96
C ARG A 406 24.84 2.43 -10.13
N TRP A 407 23.70 1.77 -9.90
CA TRP A 407 23.67 0.49 -9.18
C TRP A 407 24.40 -0.64 -9.92
N ASN A 408 24.47 -0.57 -11.25
CA ASN A 408 25.23 -1.50 -12.08
C ASN A 408 26.73 -1.12 -12.19
N HIS A 409 27.22 -0.15 -11.42
CA HIS A 409 28.59 0.37 -11.50
C HIS A 409 29.01 0.79 -12.92
N SER A 410 28.05 1.23 -13.72
CA SER A 410 28.24 1.60 -15.13
C SER A 410 28.45 3.11 -15.25
N GLU A 411 29.68 3.56 -14.96
CA GLU A 411 30.04 4.98 -14.98
C GLU A 411 30.22 5.53 -16.41
N GLY A 412 30.07 6.84 -16.56
CA GLY A 412 30.31 7.56 -17.82
C GLY A 412 29.12 7.62 -18.78
N PHE A 413 27.96 7.08 -18.42
CA PHE A 413 26.70 7.31 -19.14
C PHE A 413 26.00 8.57 -18.62
N GLN A 414 25.37 9.29 -19.53
CA GLN A 414 24.59 10.51 -19.31
C GLN A 414 23.24 10.35 -20.02
N PRO A 415 22.25 9.73 -19.35
CA PRO A 415 20.88 9.69 -19.86
C PRO A 415 20.32 11.10 -20.01
N LEU A 416 19.81 11.42 -21.19
CA LEU A 416 19.19 12.71 -21.49
C LEU A 416 17.77 12.50 -22.02
N ILE A 417 16.86 13.38 -21.62
CA ILE A 417 15.51 13.38 -22.17
C ILE A 417 15.57 13.74 -23.67
N LEU A 418 14.88 12.97 -24.50
CA LEU A 418 14.73 13.24 -25.92
C LEU A 418 13.98 14.56 -26.10
N ARG A 419 14.52 15.46 -26.91
CA ARG A 419 13.92 16.76 -27.26
C ARG A 419 13.99 16.96 -28.77
N GLU A 420 13.24 17.91 -29.29
CA GLU A 420 13.22 18.23 -30.72
C GLU A 420 14.62 18.60 -31.26
N SER A 421 15.42 19.32 -30.47
CA SER A 421 16.79 19.67 -30.80
C SER A 421 17.75 19.18 -29.72
N VAL A 422 18.53 18.15 -30.06
CA VAL A 422 19.62 17.63 -29.23
C VAL A 422 20.89 17.58 -30.05
N THR A 423 21.92 18.32 -29.62
CA THR A 423 23.24 18.28 -30.25
C THR A 423 23.96 17.00 -29.83
N ILE A 424 24.23 16.12 -30.78
CA ILE A 424 24.86 14.81 -30.52
C ILE A 424 26.27 14.80 -31.12
N SER A 425 27.26 14.65 -30.25
CA SER A 425 28.68 14.55 -30.64
C SER A 425 29.12 13.12 -31.01
N GLN A 426 28.39 12.11 -30.55
CA GLN A 426 28.72 10.69 -30.76
C GLN A 426 28.32 10.20 -32.16
N SER A 427 29.08 9.25 -32.68
CA SER A 427 28.77 8.57 -33.94
C SER A 427 27.64 7.55 -33.79
N ASN A 428 27.49 6.93 -32.62
CA ASN A 428 26.50 5.91 -32.36
C ASN A 428 25.65 6.36 -31.17
N ILE A 429 24.33 6.18 -31.24
CA ILE A 429 23.44 6.59 -30.16
C ILE A 429 22.36 5.56 -29.90
N CYS A 430 22.11 5.30 -28.62
CA CYS A 430 20.97 4.54 -28.16
C CYS A 430 19.83 5.46 -27.75
N VAL A 431 18.62 5.10 -28.15
CA VAL A 431 17.37 5.77 -27.80
C VAL A 431 16.47 4.77 -27.11
N VAL A 432 16.12 5.05 -25.86
CA VAL A 432 15.23 4.23 -25.04
C VAL A 432 13.83 4.80 -25.14
N ASN A 433 12.91 4.01 -25.69
CA ASN A 433 11.51 4.39 -25.79
C ASN A 433 10.66 3.51 -24.88
N ARG A 434 9.77 4.11 -24.10
CA ARG A 434 8.76 3.37 -23.33
C ARG A 434 7.66 2.88 -24.27
N GLN A 435 7.19 1.67 -24.04
CA GLN A 435 6.05 1.13 -24.79
C GLN A 435 4.72 1.76 -24.38
N ILE A 436 4.64 2.27 -23.14
CA ILE A 436 3.45 2.91 -22.58
C ILE A 436 3.85 4.23 -21.95
N GLY A 437 3.28 5.32 -22.46
CA GLY A 437 3.70 6.67 -22.09
C GLY A 437 4.95 7.11 -22.86
N GLY A 438 5.67 8.10 -22.32
CA GLY A 438 6.75 8.79 -23.04
C GLY A 438 6.32 10.20 -23.44
N ASN A 439 7.27 11.01 -23.91
CA ASN A 439 7.00 12.39 -24.33
C ASN A 439 6.44 12.53 -25.75
N GLY A 440 6.21 11.40 -26.46
CA GLY A 440 5.65 11.38 -27.81
C GLY A 440 6.63 11.79 -28.92
N LEU A 441 7.91 12.01 -28.59
CA LEU A 441 8.94 12.32 -29.57
C LEU A 441 9.62 11.04 -30.07
N HIS A 442 10.00 11.04 -31.35
CA HIS A 442 10.69 9.93 -31.99
C HIS A 442 12.00 10.40 -32.62
N PHE A 443 13.10 9.72 -32.28
CA PHE A 443 14.43 10.08 -32.76
C PHE A 443 14.65 9.78 -34.25
N SER A 444 13.82 8.89 -34.84
CA SER A 444 13.84 8.57 -36.27
C SER A 444 13.65 9.78 -37.20
N SER A 445 13.20 10.92 -36.66
CA SER A 445 13.09 12.18 -37.38
C SER A 445 14.44 12.88 -37.64
N ASN A 446 15.55 12.45 -37.01
CA ASN A 446 16.85 13.08 -37.16
C ASN A 446 17.54 12.63 -38.48
N PRO A 447 17.77 13.54 -39.45
CA PRO A 447 18.32 13.18 -40.76
C PRO A 447 19.80 12.78 -40.72
N ASN A 448 20.50 13.05 -39.62
CA ASN A 448 21.93 12.76 -39.49
C ASN A 448 22.23 11.35 -39.01
N PHE A 449 21.21 10.57 -38.64
CA PHE A 449 21.37 9.25 -38.04
C PHE A 449 20.44 8.24 -38.72
N VAL A 450 20.93 7.02 -38.93
CA VAL A 450 20.17 5.89 -39.47
C VAL A 450 20.03 4.84 -38.40
N LYS A 451 18.80 4.34 -38.23
CA LYS A 451 18.51 3.24 -37.30
C LYS A 451 19.16 1.95 -37.85
N VAL A 452 20.02 1.34 -37.04
CA VAL A 452 20.75 0.11 -37.41
C VAL A 452 20.11 -1.11 -36.78
N LYS A 453 19.58 -0.98 -35.56
CA LYS A 453 19.03 -2.09 -34.79
C LYS A 453 17.99 -1.61 -33.80
N ASP A 454 17.04 -2.46 -33.46
CA ASP A 454 16.25 -2.32 -32.25
C ASP A 454 16.26 -3.60 -31.41
N THR A 455 15.95 -3.44 -30.13
CA THR A 455 15.80 -4.54 -29.19
C THR A 455 14.61 -4.25 -28.29
N ILE A 456 13.70 -5.20 -28.23
CA ILE A 456 12.50 -5.12 -27.42
C ILE A 456 12.79 -5.77 -26.07
N LEU A 457 12.61 -4.99 -25.01
CA LEU A 457 12.62 -5.45 -23.63
C LEU A 457 11.23 -5.27 -23.03
N TYR A 458 11.02 -5.82 -21.84
CA TYR A 458 9.71 -5.78 -21.20
C TYR A 458 9.36 -4.34 -20.79
N GLY A 459 8.47 -3.69 -21.55
CA GLY A 459 8.07 -2.29 -21.38
C GLY A 459 8.91 -1.26 -22.14
N PHE A 460 9.95 -1.68 -22.87
CA PHE A 460 10.84 -0.78 -23.60
C PHE A 460 11.19 -1.26 -24.99
N THR A 461 11.47 -0.31 -25.88
CA THR A 461 12.16 -0.54 -27.14
C THR A 461 13.42 0.30 -27.14
N ILE A 462 14.58 -0.35 -27.24
CA ILE A 462 15.87 0.32 -27.36
C ILE A 462 16.25 0.33 -28.83
N GLU A 463 16.43 1.50 -29.39
CA GLU A 463 16.82 1.71 -30.78
C GLU A 463 18.27 2.20 -30.84
N GLU A 464 19.07 1.57 -31.69
CA GLU A 464 20.48 1.90 -31.94
C GLU A 464 20.60 2.59 -33.30
N TYR A 465 21.24 3.76 -33.31
CA TYR A 465 21.43 4.59 -34.49
C TYR A 465 22.91 4.86 -34.75
N GLU A 466 23.30 4.94 -36.01
CA GLU A 466 24.64 5.34 -36.45
C GLU A 466 24.56 6.62 -37.28
N LYS A 467 25.55 7.50 -37.12
CA LYS A 467 25.65 8.76 -37.83
C LYS A 467 25.92 8.48 -39.31
N ASN A 468 25.19 9.18 -40.18
CA ASN A 468 25.45 9.17 -41.62
C ASN A 468 26.90 9.57 -41.88
N LYS A 469 27.59 8.75 -42.66
CA LYS A 469 28.99 8.98 -43.07
C LYS A 469 29.10 10.15 -44.02
#